data_AF-A0A6M0L9Q2-F1
#
_entry.id   AF-A0A6M0L9Q2-F1
#
_cell.length_a   1.000
_cell.length_b   1.000
_cell.length_c   1.000
_cell.angle_alpha   90.00
_cell.angle_beta   90.00
_cell.angle_gamma   90.00
#
_symmetry.space_group_name_H-M   'P 1'
#
loop_
_entity.id
_entity.type
_entity.pdbx_description
1 polymer ?
#
loop_
_entity_poly.entity_id
_entity_poly.type
_entity_poly.pdbx_seq_one_letter_code
_entity_poly.pdbx_strand_id
1 'polypeptide(L)'
;MARPLVLNLKYFPLDVNFLSDTKIRRLKRECGTNGITVWFVLLTIIYGDKGYYVEYDDKLDLDISEVTDLSEKEVHTIIETTIKVNLFDEQIHKEHGILTSRGVQKRYIWSMQGFRRTKIFIEERLNLLKDTDVVETL
;
A
#
# COMPACT_ATOMS: atom_id res chain seq x y z
N MET A 1 13.76 -21.94 19.28
CA MET A 1 13.79 -20.48 19.04
C MET A 1 12.54 -20.10 18.27
N ALA A 2 11.74 -19.15 18.74
CA ALA A 2 10.62 -18.64 17.97
C ALA A 2 11.17 -17.86 16.76
N ARG A 3 10.73 -18.21 15.55
CA ARG A 3 11.13 -17.48 14.33
C ARG A 3 10.61 -16.04 14.46
N PRO A 4 11.45 -15.00 14.28
CA PRO A 4 10.99 -13.63 14.28
C PRO A 4 9.90 -13.44 13.22
N LEU A 5 8.90 -12.62 13.53
CA LEU A 5 7.81 -12.29 12.60
C LEU A 5 8.40 -11.49 11.45
N VAL A 6 8.48 -12.11 10.28
CA VAL A 6 8.88 -11.46 9.04
C VAL A 6 7.63 -10.80 8.47
N LEU A 7 7.57 -9.47 8.50
CA LEU A 7 6.44 -8.70 7.96
C LEU A 7 6.60 -8.48 6.46
N ASN A 8 7.81 -8.18 6.01
CA ASN A 8 8.05 -7.92 4.60
C ASN A 8 7.77 -9.13 3.68
N LEU A 9 7.38 -8.79 2.46
CA LEU A 9 7.21 -9.68 1.33
C LEU A 9 8.40 -9.53 0.37
N LYS A 10 8.88 -10.64 -0.18
CA LYS A 10 9.91 -10.62 -1.25
C LYS A 10 9.33 -10.33 -2.63
N TYR A 11 8.02 -10.54 -2.77
CA TYR A 11 7.21 -10.28 -3.95
C TYR A 11 5.76 -10.18 -3.52
N PHE A 12 4.94 -9.49 -4.31
CA PHE A 12 3.49 -9.40 -4.10
C PHE A 12 2.74 -9.70 -5.41
N PRO A 13 1.54 -10.30 -5.35
CA PRO A 13 0.73 -10.54 -6.53
C PRO A 13 0.13 -9.22 -7.04
N LEU A 14 0.02 -9.10 -8.36
CA LEU A 14 -0.71 -7.99 -9.00
C LEU A 14 -1.92 -8.54 -9.74
N ASP A 15 -3.08 -7.95 -9.50
CA ASP A 15 -4.31 -8.38 -10.15
C ASP A 15 -4.28 -8.05 -11.65
N VAL A 16 -4.67 -9.00 -12.50
CA VAL A 16 -4.69 -8.79 -13.97
C VAL A 16 -5.67 -7.69 -14.40
N ASN A 17 -6.66 -7.39 -13.58
CA ASN A 17 -7.63 -6.31 -13.80
C ASN A 17 -7.16 -4.97 -13.20
N PHE A 18 -5.92 -4.85 -12.72
CA PHE A 18 -5.37 -3.67 -12.07
C PHE A 18 -5.61 -2.37 -12.85
N LEU A 19 -5.33 -2.36 -14.17
CA LEU A 19 -5.54 -1.19 -15.03
C LEU A 19 -7.02 -0.88 -15.29
N SER A 20 -7.90 -1.83 -15.00
CA SER A 20 -9.35 -1.69 -15.07
C SER A 20 -9.97 -1.24 -13.74
N ASP A 21 -9.20 -1.12 -12.67
CA ASP A 21 -9.70 -0.57 -11.42
C ASP A 21 -10.06 0.92 -11.59
N THR A 22 -11.23 1.32 -11.08
CA THR A 22 -11.75 2.68 -11.29
C THR A 22 -10.88 3.74 -10.62
N LYS A 23 -10.28 3.44 -9.47
CA LYS A 23 -9.41 4.38 -8.74
C LYS A 23 -8.06 4.49 -9.45
N ILE A 24 -7.52 3.39 -9.96
CA ILE A 24 -6.30 3.40 -10.79
C ILE A 24 -6.51 4.19 -12.09
N ARG A 25 -7.66 4.02 -12.77
CA ARG A 25 -7.98 4.84 -13.96
C ARG A 25 -8.11 6.32 -13.63
N ARG A 26 -8.66 6.68 -12.45
CA ARG A 26 -8.74 8.08 -11.99
C ARG A 26 -7.36 8.66 -11.72
N LEU A 27 -6.50 7.93 -11.02
CA LEU A 27 -5.10 8.32 -10.80
C LEU A 27 -4.37 8.54 -12.15
N LYS A 28 -4.50 7.59 -13.08
CA LYS A 28 -3.92 7.71 -14.42
C LYS A 28 -4.46 8.93 -15.17
N ARG A 29 -5.73 9.26 -15.01
CA ARG A 29 -6.35 10.43 -15.66
C ARG A 29 -5.78 11.74 -15.12
N GLU A 30 -5.51 11.83 -13.82
CA GLU A 30 -5.02 13.05 -13.18
C GLU A 30 -3.48 13.19 -13.28
N CYS A 31 -2.74 12.09 -13.15
CA CYS A 31 -1.27 12.09 -13.03
C CYS A 31 -0.55 11.36 -14.17
N GLY A 32 -1.27 10.91 -15.21
CA GLY A 32 -0.70 10.20 -16.34
C GLY A 32 -0.06 8.85 -15.96
N THR A 33 0.97 8.45 -16.70
CA THR A 33 1.74 7.23 -16.43
C THR A 33 2.57 7.33 -15.15
N ASN A 34 3.02 8.54 -14.79
CA ASN A 34 3.80 8.79 -13.58
C ASN A 34 3.01 8.41 -12.33
N GLY A 35 1.70 8.70 -12.30
CA GLY A 35 0.82 8.24 -11.23
C GLY A 35 0.82 6.72 -11.05
N ILE A 36 0.81 5.97 -12.16
CA ILE A 36 0.88 4.50 -12.11
C ILE A 36 2.24 4.05 -11.58
N THR A 37 3.33 4.65 -12.07
CA THR A 37 4.70 4.34 -11.63
C THR A 37 4.87 4.55 -10.13
N VAL A 38 4.50 5.73 -9.62
CA VAL A 38 4.59 6.05 -8.19
C VAL A 38 3.72 5.12 -7.36
N TRP A 39 2.51 4.78 -7.83
CA TRP A 39 1.67 3.79 -7.14
C TRP A 39 2.36 2.43 -7.03
N PHE A 40 3.05 1.97 -8.08
CA PHE A 40 3.84 0.73 -8.00
C PHE A 40 4.99 0.84 -7.01
N VAL A 41 5.75 1.93 -7.02
CA VAL A 41 6.84 2.16 -6.07
C VAL A 41 6.31 2.13 -4.63
N LEU A 42 5.20 2.83 -4.35
CA LEU A 42 4.55 2.80 -3.04
C LEU A 42 4.17 1.39 -2.61
N LEU A 43 3.58 0.59 -3.50
CA LEU A 43 3.27 -0.81 -3.20
C LEU A 43 4.55 -1.61 -2.87
N THR A 44 5.65 -1.39 -3.60
CA THR A 44 6.92 -2.09 -3.32
C THR A 44 7.49 -1.70 -1.96
N ILE A 45 7.40 -0.43 -1.56
CA ILE A 45 7.86 0.05 -0.26
C ILE A 45 6.99 -0.54 0.85
N ILE A 46 5.66 -0.42 0.72
CA ILE A 46 4.71 -0.94 1.71
C ILE A 46 4.92 -2.44 1.92
N TYR A 47 4.88 -3.24 0.85
CA TYR A 47 5.00 -4.70 0.97
C TYR A 47 6.43 -5.14 1.32
N GLY A 48 7.44 -4.39 0.92
CA GLY A 48 8.86 -4.69 1.14
C GLY A 48 9.38 -4.38 2.54
N ASP A 49 8.65 -3.56 3.31
CA ASP A 49 9.00 -3.22 4.69
C ASP A 49 7.98 -3.77 5.71
N LYS A 50 6.95 -2.99 6.06
CA LYS A 50 5.99 -3.36 7.11
C LYS A 50 4.85 -4.25 6.63
N GLY A 51 4.70 -4.41 5.32
CA GLY A 51 3.74 -5.31 4.68
C GLY A 51 2.37 -4.68 4.39
N TYR A 52 1.86 -3.80 5.24
CA TYR A 52 0.47 -3.33 5.15
C TYR A 52 0.28 -1.81 5.25
N TYR A 53 1.34 -1.05 5.52
CA TYR A 53 1.37 0.40 5.47
C TYR A 53 2.79 0.92 5.25
N VAL A 54 2.92 2.22 5.00
CA VAL A 54 4.19 2.96 5.07
C VAL A 54 3.96 4.26 5.84
N GLU A 55 4.95 4.74 6.57
CA GLU A 55 4.89 6.06 7.21
C GLU A 55 4.99 7.15 6.14
N TYR A 56 4.22 8.23 6.30
CA TYR A 56 4.29 9.38 5.42
C TYR A 56 5.03 10.52 6.12
N ASP A 57 6.33 10.56 5.90
CA ASP A 57 7.20 11.67 6.29
C ASP A 57 7.79 12.36 5.05
N ASP A 58 8.47 13.48 5.25
CA ASP A 58 9.10 14.25 4.17
C ASP A 58 10.16 13.44 3.40
N LYS A 59 10.62 12.30 3.95
CA LYS A 59 11.62 11.44 3.29
C LYS A 59 11.00 10.53 2.25
N LEU A 60 9.73 10.15 2.41
CA LEU A 60 9.08 9.25 1.46
C LEU A 60 9.00 9.88 0.06
N ASP A 61 8.76 11.19 -0.03
CA ASP A 61 8.74 11.91 -1.30
C ASP A 61 10.11 11.87 -2.00
N LEU A 62 11.19 12.01 -1.22
CA LEU A 62 12.57 11.91 -1.70
C LEU A 62 12.91 10.49 -2.16
N ASP A 63 12.61 9.47 -1.34
CA ASP A 63 12.88 8.06 -1.66
C ASP A 63 12.19 7.64 -2.98
N ILE A 64 10.94 8.09 -3.18
CA ILE A 64 10.20 7.80 -4.42
C ILE A 64 10.74 8.62 -5.59
N SER A 65 11.13 9.88 -5.35
CA SER A 65 11.77 10.75 -6.35
C SER A 65 13.02 10.10 -6.93
N GLU A 66 13.91 9.56 -6.09
CA GLU A 66 15.14 8.89 -6.51
C GLU A 66 14.90 7.64 -7.37
N VAL A 67 13.80 6.92 -7.12
CA VAL A 67 13.45 5.70 -7.87
C VAL A 67 12.74 6.01 -9.19
N THR A 68 12.02 7.13 -9.26
CA THR A 68 11.12 7.44 -10.39
C THR A 68 11.65 8.52 -11.34
N ASP A 69 12.79 9.15 -11.02
CA ASP A 69 13.34 10.32 -11.70
C ASP A 69 12.35 11.52 -11.76
N LEU A 70 11.37 11.55 -10.86
CA LEU A 70 10.40 12.64 -10.73
C LEU A 70 10.87 13.65 -9.69
N SER A 71 10.40 14.89 -9.80
CA SER A 71 10.63 15.86 -8.72
C SER A 71 9.82 15.53 -7.47
N GLU A 72 10.35 15.82 -6.27
CA GLU A 72 9.64 15.62 -5.00
C GLU A 72 8.25 16.28 -5.00
N LYS A 73 8.10 17.46 -5.61
CA LYS A 73 6.81 18.16 -5.74
C LYS A 73 5.80 17.38 -6.59
N GLU A 74 6.25 16.74 -7.66
CA GLU A 74 5.39 15.89 -8.50
C GLU A 74 5.00 14.62 -7.75
N VAL A 75 5.94 13.99 -7.05
CA VAL A 75 5.67 12.82 -6.19
C VAL A 75 4.63 13.16 -5.14
N HIS A 76 4.83 14.26 -4.41
CA HIS A 76 3.91 14.76 -3.40
C HIS A 76 2.48 14.92 -3.96
N THR A 77 2.36 15.61 -5.09
CA THR A 77 1.06 15.82 -5.77
C THR A 77 0.41 14.50 -6.17
N ILE A 78 1.21 13.52 -6.60
CA ILE A 78 0.71 12.19 -6.94
C ILE A 78 0.21 11.46 -5.69
N ILE A 79 0.93 11.51 -4.58
CA ILE A 79 0.52 10.88 -3.31
C ILE A 79 -0.77 11.51 -2.79
N GLU A 80 -0.87 12.83 -2.77
CA GLU A 80 -2.12 13.53 -2.44
C GLU A 80 -3.28 13.05 -3.34
N THR A 81 -3.01 12.85 -4.63
CA THR A 81 -3.99 12.32 -5.57
C THR A 81 -4.41 10.89 -5.23
N THR A 82 -3.48 10.03 -4.79
CA THR A 82 -3.82 8.66 -4.35
C THR A 82 -4.78 8.65 -3.16
N ILE A 83 -4.65 9.60 -2.23
CA ILE A 83 -5.59 9.78 -1.11
C ILE A 83 -6.93 10.28 -1.65
N LYS A 84 -6.92 11.33 -2.48
CA LYS A 84 -8.12 11.92 -3.09
C LYS A 84 -8.96 10.92 -3.91
N VAL A 85 -8.33 9.98 -4.62
CA VAL A 85 -9.03 8.94 -5.38
C VAL A 85 -9.40 7.70 -4.54
N ASN A 86 -9.17 7.75 -3.22
CA ASN A 86 -9.42 6.69 -2.25
C ASN A 86 -8.58 5.41 -2.48
N LEU A 87 -7.39 5.52 -3.09
CA LEU A 87 -6.42 4.41 -3.14
C LEU A 87 -5.77 4.20 -1.77
N PHE A 88 -5.54 5.30 -1.05
CA PHE A 88 -5.28 5.32 0.39
C PHE A 88 -6.48 5.84 1.17
N ASP A 89 -6.54 5.43 2.43
CA ASP A 89 -7.57 5.86 3.38
C ASP A 89 -7.19 7.23 3.96
N GLU A 90 -8.01 8.24 3.67
CA GLU A 90 -7.78 9.62 4.09
C GLU A 90 -7.84 9.79 5.62
N GLN A 91 -8.71 9.03 6.30
CA GLN A 91 -8.88 9.16 7.74
C GLN A 91 -7.65 8.63 8.48
N ILE A 92 -7.20 7.42 8.14
CA ILE A 92 -5.97 6.86 8.71
C ILE A 92 -4.76 7.73 8.39
N HIS A 93 -4.69 8.29 7.18
CA HIS A 93 -3.62 9.19 6.81
C HIS A 93 -3.56 10.41 7.72
N LYS A 94 -4.69 11.08 7.95
CA LYS A 94 -4.76 12.26 8.82
C LYS A 94 -4.50 11.96 10.30
N GLU A 95 -4.99 10.82 10.79
CA GLU A 95 -4.90 10.46 12.21
C GLU A 95 -3.54 9.90 12.61
N HIS A 96 -2.85 9.21 11.68
CA HIS A 96 -1.63 8.46 11.99
C HIS A 96 -0.41 8.85 11.16
N GLY A 97 -0.56 9.70 10.12
CA GLY A 97 0.55 10.09 9.26
C GLY A 97 1.12 8.91 8.47
N ILE A 98 0.25 8.01 8.00
CA ILE A 98 0.65 6.82 7.25
C ILE A 98 -0.16 6.67 5.96
N LEU A 99 0.33 5.84 5.04
CA LEU A 99 -0.39 5.44 3.84
C LEU A 99 -0.76 3.96 3.94
N THR A 100 -2.07 3.67 3.96
CA THR A 100 -2.63 2.32 3.91
C THR A 100 -4.03 2.34 3.32
N SER A 101 -4.55 1.17 2.97
CA SER A 101 -5.94 1.00 2.56
C SER A 101 -6.41 -0.43 2.75
N ARG A 102 -7.74 -0.62 2.72
CA ARG A 102 -8.35 -1.96 2.71
C ARG A 102 -7.78 -2.86 1.60
N GLY A 103 -7.54 -2.31 0.41
CA GLY A 103 -6.98 -3.07 -0.71
C GLY A 103 -5.54 -3.55 -0.45
N VAL A 104 -4.72 -2.67 0.11
CA VAL A 104 -3.34 -2.98 0.51
C VAL A 104 -3.31 -4.07 1.58
N GLN A 105 -4.10 -3.89 2.64
CA GLN A 105 -4.17 -4.83 3.77
C GLN A 105 -4.71 -6.21 3.34
N LYS A 106 -5.76 -6.27 2.52
CA LYS A 106 -6.29 -7.56 2.00
C LYS A 106 -5.25 -8.31 1.19
N ARG A 107 -4.55 -7.62 0.28
CA ARG A 107 -3.53 -8.24 -0.56
C ARG A 107 -2.33 -8.71 0.26
N TYR A 108 -1.93 -7.96 1.30
CA TYR A 108 -0.93 -8.40 2.25
C TYR A 108 -1.33 -9.71 2.94
N ILE A 109 -2.54 -9.77 3.52
CA ILE A 109 -3.05 -10.98 4.18
C ILE A 109 -3.07 -12.17 3.20
N TRP A 110 -3.63 -11.99 2.00
CA TRP A 110 -3.67 -13.06 0.99
C TRP A 110 -2.28 -13.55 0.60
N SER A 111 -1.31 -12.64 0.46
CA SER A 111 0.08 -13.01 0.15
C SER A 111 0.70 -13.81 1.30
N MET A 112 0.50 -13.37 2.54
CA MET A 112 0.99 -14.05 3.74
C MET A 112 0.38 -15.46 3.91
N GLN A 113 -0.91 -15.60 3.65
CA GLN A 113 -1.62 -16.89 3.63
C GLN A 113 -1.08 -17.80 2.53
N GLY A 114 -0.88 -17.29 1.32
CA GLY A 114 -0.26 -18.03 0.22
C GLY A 114 1.16 -18.52 0.55
N PHE A 115 1.91 -17.76 1.35
CA PHE A 115 3.24 -18.14 1.86
C PHE A 115 3.20 -19.07 3.07
N ARG A 116 2.01 -19.54 3.47
CA ARG A 116 1.79 -20.42 4.64
C ARG A 116 2.38 -19.83 5.92
N ARG A 117 2.38 -18.49 6.05
CA ARG A 117 2.80 -17.82 7.29
C ARG A 117 1.65 -17.93 8.30
N THR A 118 1.91 -18.59 9.42
CA THR A 118 0.91 -18.93 10.44
C THR A 118 0.54 -17.79 11.38
N LYS A 119 1.31 -16.70 11.38
CA LYS A 119 1.04 -15.50 12.20
C LYS A 119 1.05 -14.27 11.30
N ILE A 120 -0.11 -13.66 11.15
CA ILE A 120 -0.29 -12.39 10.46
C ILE A 120 -0.69 -11.38 11.52
N PHE A 121 0.02 -10.27 11.58
CA PHE A 121 -0.23 -9.20 12.53
C PHE A 121 -0.51 -7.91 11.76
N ILE A 122 -1.63 -7.28 12.07
CA ILE A 122 -1.98 -5.92 11.67
C ILE A 122 -2.33 -5.19 12.96
N GLU A 123 -1.71 -4.04 13.20
CA GLU A 123 -2.03 -3.21 14.36
C GLU A 123 -3.50 -2.80 14.33
N GLU A 124 -4.24 -3.03 15.41
CA GLU A 124 -5.69 -2.82 15.48
C GLU A 124 -6.10 -1.38 15.16
N ARG A 125 -5.34 -0.39 15.64
CA ARG A 125 -5.56 1.04 15.32
C ARG A 125 -5.41 1.36 13.83
N LEU A 126 -4.67 0.55 13.08
CA LEU A 126 -4.43 0.73 11.65
C LEU A 126 -5.29 -0.21 10.81
N ASN A 127 -6.01 -1.15 11.43
CA ASN A 127 -6.71 -2.21 10.74
C ASN A 127 -8.01 -1.66 10.12
N LEU A 128 -8.01 -1.59 8.79
CA LEU A 128 -9.17 -1.18 8.02
C LEU A 128 -10.07 -2.36 7.66
N LEU A 129 -9.67 -3.59 7.96
CA LEU A 129 -10.44 -4.81 7.74
C LEU A 129 -11.33 -5.06 8.96
N LYS A 130 -12.65 -5.09 8.75
CA LYS A 130 -13.58 -5.51 9.82
C LYS A 130 -13.52 -7.03 9.94
N ASP A 131 -13.99 -7.60 11.05
CA ASP A 131 -13.98 -9.07 11.30
C ASP A 131 -14.60 -9.91 10.16
N THR A 132 -15.45 -9.31 9.32
CA THR A 132 -16.04 -9.96 8.13
C THR A 132 -15.10 -10.12 6.93
N ASP A 133 -13.93 -9.48 6.93
CA ASP A 133 -12.96 -9.52 5.82
C ASP A 133 -11.81 -10.51 6.04
N VAL A 134 -11.62 -10.99 7.28
CA VAL A 134 -10.73 -12.11 7.57
C VAL A 134 -11.56 -13.36 7.35
N VAL A 135 -11.52 -13.90 6.14
CA VAL A 135 -12.07 -15.22 5.87
C VAL A 135 -11.33 -16.19 6.80
N GLU A 136 -11.98 -16.59 7.89
CA GLU A 136 -11.69 -17.84 8.56
C GLU A 136 -11.81 -18.93 7.50
N THR A 137 -10.68 -19.36 6.94
CA THR A 137 -10.65 -20.60 6.17
C THR A 137 -10.28 -21.71 7.13
N LEU A 138 -11.24 -22.61 7.31
CA LEU A 138 -11.15 -23.96 7.88
C LEU A 138 -9.82 -24.67 7.58
#